data_AF-A0A2E0QUB8-F1
#
_entry.id   AF-A0A2E0QUB8-F1
#
_cell.length_a   1.000
_cell.length_b   1.000
_cell.length_c   1.000
_cell.angle_alpha   90.00
_cell.angle_beta   90.00
_cell.angle_gamma   90.00
#
_symmetry.space_group_name_H-M   'P 1'
#
loop_
_entity.id
_entity.type
_entity.pdbx_description
1 polymer ?
#
loop_
_entity_poly.entity_id
_entity_poly.type
_entity_poly.pdbx_seq_one_letter_code
_entity_poly.pdbx_strand_id
1 'polypeptide(L)'
;MDSVSSLSPRQPTLQILPDLPLGHPVALHSIIGNRGRSGPIEDSSDGVVEYWSSHLDDVDSEVIIPHNHRCLDKKETIEEVFRILLKP
;
A
#
# COMPACT_ATOMS: atom_id res chain seq x y z
N MET A 1 -0.94 -23.23 -10.45
CA MET A 1 -1.10 -21.93 -9.76
C MET A 1 -1.31 -20.91 -10.86
N ASP A 2 -2.44 -20.23 -10.84
CA ASP A 2 -2.77 -19.16 -11.78
C ASP A 2 -2.75 -17.81 -11.05
N SER A 3 -2.83 -16.72 -11.80
CA SER A 3 -2.65 -15.37 -11.25
C SER A 3 -3.70 -14.97 -10.22
N VAL A 4 -4.89 -15.59 -10.24
CA VAL A 4 -5.96 -15.31 -9.26
C VAL A 4 -5.69 -16.09 -7.97
N SER A 5 -5.35 -17.38 -8.07
CA SER A 5 -5.02 -18.19 -6.90
C SER A 5 -3.75 -17.71 -6.18
N SER A 6 -2.82 -17.06 -6.88
CA SER A 6 -1.63 -16.47 -6.26
C SER A 6 -1.91 -15.21 -5.43
N LEU A 7 -3.02 -14.51 -5.68
CA LEU A 7 -3.41 -13.30 -4.95
C LEU A 7 -4.42 -13.58 -3.83
N SER A 8 -4.75 -14.86 -3.58
CA SER A 8 -5.68 -15.21 -2.52
C SER A 8 -5.07 -14.92 -1.14
N PRO A 9 -5.81 -14.30 -0.21
CA PRO A 9 -5.39 -14.18 1.20
C PRO A 9 -5.18 -15.53 1.90
N ARG A 10 -5.62 -16.63 1.27
CA ARG A 10 -5.43 -18.01 1.75
C ARG A 10 -4.20 -18.69 1.15
N GLN A 11 -3.43 -17.99 0.31
CA GLN A 11 -2.24 -18.54 -0.29
C GLN A 11 -1.15 -18.65 0.79
N PRO A 12 -0.60 -19.86 1.05
CA PRO A 12 0.27 -20.08 2.21
C PRO A 12 1.52 -19.20 2.27
N THR A 13 2.11 -18.88 1.12
CA THR A 13 3.32 -18.05 1.05
C THR A 13 3.02 -16.60 1.43
N LEU A 14 1.92 -16.03 0.93
CA LEU A 14 1.47 -14.67 1.29
C LEU A 14 1.12 -14.54 2.78
N GLN A 15 0.69 -15.60 3.45
CA GLN A 15 0.43 -15.56 4.90
C GLN A 15 1.71 -15.47 5.74
N ILE A 16 2.83 -15.98 5.24
CA ILE A 16 4.09 -16.07 5.98
C ILE A 16 4.98 -14.84 5.72
N LEU A 17 4.88 -14.25 4.53
CA LEU A 17 5.75 -13.15 4.12
C LEU A 17 5.72 -11.92 5.05
N PRO A 18 4.57 -11.45 5.56
CA PRO A 18 4.52 -10.28 6.45
C PRO A 18 5.24 -10.48 7.78
N ASP A 19 5.32 -11.73 8.26
CA ASP A 19 5.97 -12.07 9.54
C ASP A 19 7.50 -12.17 9.42
N LEU A 20 8.05 -12.11 8.19
CA LEU A 20 9.49 -12.21 7.99
C LEU A 20 10.15 -10.86 8.23
N PRO A 21 11.27 -10.83 8.99
CA PRO A 21 12.00 -9.59 9.19
C PRO A 21 12.58 -9.11 7.85
N LEU A 22 12.60 -7.78 7.67
CA LEU A 22 13.36 -7.17 6.59
C LEU A 22 14.83 -7.52 6.77
N GLY A 23 15.48 -8.01 5.72
CA GLY A 23 16.84 -8.55 5.80
C GLY A 23 17.90 -7.52 6.22
N HIS A 24 17.60 -6.23 6.07
CA HIS A 24 18.41 -5.10 6.50
C HIS A 24 17.48 -3.90 6.83
N PRO A 25 17.93 -2.92 7.64
CA PRO A 25 17.17 -1.71 7.88
C PRO A 25 16.94 -0.96 6.57
N VAL A 26 15.69 -0.80 6.18
CA VAL A 26 15.28 -0.02 5.01
C VAL A 26 14.17 0.93 5.43
N ALA A 27 14.18 2.13 4.88
CA ALA A 27 13.08 3.08 5.07
C ALA A 27 11.85 2.57 4.33
N LEU A 28 10.71 2.51 5.00
CA LEU A 28 9.47 1.94 4.47
C LEU A 28 8.40 3.03 4.35
N HIS A 29 7.79 3.15 3.17
CA HIS A 29 6.78 4.18 2.90
C HIS A 29 5.61 3.59 2.13
N SER A 30 4.39 3.96 2.50
CA SER A 30 3.14 3.52 1.87
C SER A 30 2.42 4.69 1.19
N ILE A 31 1.96 4.50 -0.05
CA ILE A 31 1.11 5.45 -0.77
C ILE A 31 -0.11 4.68 -1.28
N ILE A 32 -1.28 4.90 -0.67
CA ILE A 32 -2.45 4.03 -0.83
C ILE A 32 -3.64 4.84 -1.36
N GLY A 33 -4.33 4.31 -2.36
CA GLY A 33 -5.56 4.91 -2.89
C GLY A 33 -6.79 4.55 -2.06
N ASN A 34 -7.77 5.45 -1.93
CA ASN A 34 -9.07 5.12 -1.29
C ASN A 34 -10.30 5.54 -2.11
N ARG A 35 -10.10 5.92 -3.38
CA ARG A 35 -11.12 6.45 -4.31
C ARG A 35 -11.82 7.74 -3.84
N GLY A 36 -11.28 8.43 -2.83
CA GLY A 36 -11.90 9.63 -2.26
C GLY A 36 -13.18 9.32 -1.47
N ARG A 37 -13.36 8.06 -1.01
CA ARG A 37 -14.53 7.67 -0.23
C ARG A 37 -14.41 8.22 1.20
N SER A 38 -15.51 8.78 1.68
CA SER A 38 -15.67 9.14 3.09
C SER A 38 -15.99 7.89 3.92
N GLY A 39 -15.52 7.86 5.16
CA GLY A 39 -15.75 6.75 6.08
C GLY A 39 -14.46 6.32 6.79
N PRO A 40 -14.54 5.24 7.59
CA PRO A 40 -13.38 4.64 8.21
C PRO A 40 -12.38 4.16 7.15
N ILE A 41 -11.09 4.36 7.40
CA ILE A 41 -10.04 4.02 6.43
C ILE A 41 -9.82 2.51 6.34
N GLU A 42 -10.04 1.82 7.45
CA GLU A 42 -9.99 0.37 7.59
C GLU A 42 -10.95 -0.36 6.62
N ASP A 43 -12.06 0.28 6.28
CA ASP A 43 -13.07 -0.23 5.35
C ASP A 43 -12.88 0.31 3.92
N SER A 44 -11.77 1.02 3.67
CA SER A 44 -11.51 1.67 2.39
C SER A 44 -10.74 0.79 1.42
N SER A 45 -10.78 1.17 0.14
CA SER A 45 -10.21 0.39 -0.96
C SER A 45 -9.97 1.28 -2.17
N ASP A 46 -8.86 1.03 -2.87
CA ASP A 46 -8.55 1.71 -4.13
C ASP A 46 -9.40 1.21 -5.32
N GLY A 47 -10.27 0.22 -5.06
CA GLY A 47 -11.13 -0.45 -6.03
C GLY A 47 -10.59 -1.78 -6.54
N VAL A 48 -9.38 -2.16 -6.15
CA VAL A 48 -8.74 -3.45 -6.45
C VAL A 48 -8.19 -4.08 -5.17
N VAL A 49 -7.51 -3.29 -4.34
CA VAL A 49 -6.89 -3.70 -3.08
C VAL A 49 -7.55 -2.96 -1.93
N GLU A 50 -7.97 -3.73 -0.92
CA GLU A 50 -8.51 -3.18 0.33
C GLU A 50 -7.37 -2.62 1.20
N TYR A 51 -7.64 -1.53 1.92
CA TYR A 51 -6.64 -0.83 2.73
C TYR A 51 -5.92 -1.76 3.70
N TRP A 52 -6.66 -2.60 4.44
CA TRP A 52 -6.08 -3.56 5.40
C TRP A 52 -5.10 -4.55 4.76
N SER A 53 -5.22 -4.82 3.46
CA SER A 53 -4.31 -5.70 2.72
C SER A 53 -3.07 -4.97 2.21
N SER A 54 -3.14 -3.64 2.03
CA SER A 54 -2.03 -2.80 1.58
C SER A 54 -1.27 -2.11 2.71
N HIS A 55 -1.93 -1.95 3.86
CA HIS A 55 -1.38 -1.30 5.04
C HIS A 55 -0.28 -2.17 5.65
N LEU A 56 0.79 -1.52 6.10
CA LEU A 56 1.86 -2.13 6.86
C LEU A 56 2.06 -1.31 8.13
N ASP A 57 2.24 -2.00 9.25
CA ASP A 57 2.69 -1.37 10.48
C ASP A 57 4.15 -0.90 10.33
N ASP A 58 4.57 0.03 11.19
CA ASP A 58 5.97 0.50 11.29
C ASP A 58 6.57 1.11 10.00
N VAL A 59 5.75 1.77 9.19
CA VAL A 59 6.21 2.60 8.07
C VAL A 59 6.68 3.99 8.52
N ASP A 60 7.72 4.53 7.89
CA ASP A 60 8.20 5.89 8.13
C ASP A 60 7.20 6.96 7.65
N SER A 61 6.36 6.62 6.66
CA SER A 61 5.20 7.43 6.28
C SER A 61 4.14 6.64 5.54
N GLU A 62 2.88 6.99 5.75
CA GLU A 62 1.75 6.53 4.95
C GLU A 62 0.93 7.72 4.44
N VAL A 63 0.67 7.76 3.14
CA VAL A 63 -0.15 8.81 2.50
C VAL A 63 -1.32 8.19 1.76
N ILE A 64 -2.50 8.77 2.01
CA ILE A 64 -3.75 8.33 1.38
C ILE A 64 -4.10 9.27 0.23
N ILE A 65 -4.20 8.70 -0.97
CA ILE A 65 -4.54 9.42 -2.18
C ILE A 65 -6.04 9.24 -2.45
N PRO A 66 -6.82 10.32 -2.61
CA PRO A 66 -8.25 10.25 -2.90
C PRO A 66 -8.51 9.86 -4.37
N HIS A 67 -7.97 8.71 -4.79
CA HIS A 67 -8.03 8.19 -6.14
C HIS A 67 -8.07 6.65 -6.15
N ASN A 68 -8.38 6.07 -7.30
CA ASN A 68 -8.40 4.63 -7.50
C ASN A 68 -6.98 4.03 -7.61
N HIS A 69 -6.91 2.71 -7.78
CA HIS A 69 -5.70 1.90 -7.95
C HIS A 69 -4.66 2.46 -8.94
N ARG A 70 -5.08 3.29 -9.89
CA ARG A 70 -4.22 3.93 -10.89
C ARG A 70 -3.91 5.38 -10.48
N CYS A 71 -3.41 5.59 -9.27
CA CYS A 71 -3.12 6.92 -8.73
C CYS A 71 -1.73 7.48 -9.09
N LEU A 72 -0.95 6.77 -9.91
CA LEU A 72 0.44 7.11 -10.26
C LEU A 72 0.60 8.46 -10.98
N ASP A 73 -0.43 8.93 -11.67
CA ASP A 73 -0.46 10.20 -12.39
C ASP A 73 -0.98 11.38 -11.55
N LYS A 74 -1.38 11.13 -10.30
CA LYS A 74 -1.87 12.18 -9.41
C LYS A 74 -0.71 13.02 -8.91
N LYS A 75 -0.95 14.32 -8.81
CA LYS A 75 0.04 15.28 -8.32
C LYS A 75 0.52 14.90 -6.93
N GLU A 76 -0.39 14.53 -6.05
CA GLU A 76 -0.14 14.16 -4.66
C GLU A 76 0.76 12.92 -4.55
N THR A 77 0.52 11.91 -5.39
CA THR A 77 1.36 10.71 -5.49
C THR A 77 2.77 11.07 -5.93
N ILE A 78 2.90 11.90 -6.98
CA ILE A 78 4.18 12.32 -7.53
C ILE A 78 4.97 13.15 -6.51
N GLU A 79 4.30 14.09 -5.83
CA GLU A 79 4.90 14.92 -4.79
C GLU A 79 5.40 14.07 -3.61
N GLU A 80 4.66 13.04 -3.21
CA GLU A 80 5.08 12.13 -2.14
C GLU A 80 6.29 11.30 -2.54
N VAL A 81 6.34 10.80 -3.78
CA VAL A 81 7.53 10.11 -4.30
C VAL A 81 8.74 11.04 -4.32
N PHE A 82 8.59 12.29 -4.79
CA PHE A 82 9.69 13.27 -4.74
C PHE A 82 10.11 13.57 -3.30
N ARG A 83 9.17 13.68 -2.37
CA ARG A 83 9.45 13.88 -0.94
C ARG A 83 10.25 12.74 -0.36
N ILE A 84 9.97 11.50 -0.73
CA ILE A 84 10.69 10.30 -0.28
C ILE A 84 12.10 10.26 -0.87
N LEU A 85 12.24 10.52 -2.18
CA LEU A 85 13.52 10.36 -2.88
C LEU A 85 14.49 11.54 -2.71
N LEU A 86 13.99 12.74 -2.42
CA LEU A 86 14.79 13.97 -2.37
C LEU A 86 14.99 14.52 -0.97
N LYS A 87 14.34 13.96 0.06
CA LYS A 87 14.71 14.26 1.44
C LYS A 87 15.95 13.45 1.84
N PRO A 88 16.95 14.10 2.47
CA PRO A 88 18.18 13.44 2.92
C PRO A 88 17.93 12.45 4.08
#